data_AF-A0A8T6UNK7-F1
#
_entry.id   AF-A0A8T6UNK7-F1
#
_cell.length_a   1.000
_cell.length_b   1.000
_cell.length_c   1.000
_cell.angle_alpha   90.00
_cell.angle_beta   90.00
_cell.angle_gamma   90.00
#
_symmetry.space_group_name_H-M   'P 1'
#
loop_
_entity.id
_entity.type
_entity.pdbx_description
1 polymer ?
#
loop_
_entity_poly.entity_id
_entity_poly.type
_entity_poly.pdbx_seq_one_letter_code
_entity_poly.pdbx_strand_id
1 'polypeptide(L)' 'ELLPSRTDRHEQADAAEALIVYAWIKRCITTEQAVNILEQSEDVAEGFCSLLLRSKRKLNL' A
#
# COMPACT_ATOMS: atom_id res chain seq x y z
N GLU A 1 -1.04 0.50 14.03
CA GLU A 1 -2.05 0.09 13.04
C GLU A 1 -1.74 0.67 11.66
N LEU A 2 -2.04 -0.08 10.60
CA LEU A 2 -1.87 0.33 9.19
C LEU A 2 -3.06 1.14 8.68
N LEU A 3 -4.26 0.86 9.19
CA LEU A 3 -5.56 1.35 8.75
C LEU A 3 -6.42 1.71 9.97
N PRO A 4 -7.56 2.42 9.80
CA PRO A 4 -8.44 2.77 10.91
C PRO A 4 -8.87 1.54 11.72
N SER A 5 -8.85 1.63 13.05
CA SER A 5 -9.51 0.65 13.92
C SER A 5 -11.03 0.88 13.85
N ARG A 6 -11.80 -0.21 13.64
CA ARG A 6 -13.29 -0.28 13.53
C ARG A 6 -13.89 -0.19 12.12
N THR A 7 -13.12 -0.57 11.11
CA THR A 7 -13.63 -0.80 9.75
C THR A 7 -13.76 -2.30 9.48
N ASP A 8 -14.80 -2.70 8.75
CA ASP A 8 -14.95 -4.08 8.29
C ASP A 8 -13.84 -4.47 7.28
N ARG A 9 -13.79 -5.75 6.87
CA ARG A 9 -12.74 -6.24 5.97
C ARG A 9 -12.73 -5.55 4.60
N HIS A 10 -13.89 -5.10 4.11
CA HIS A 10 -14.04 -4.43 2.83
C HIS A 10 -13.55 -2.98 2.96
N GLU A 11 -13.97 -2.29 4.01
CA GLU A 11 -13.53 -0.93 4.29
C GLU A 11 -12.01 -0.86 4.54
N GLN A 12 -11.40 -1.89 5.12
CA GLN A 12 -9.95 -2.01 5.23
C GLN A 12 -9.27 -2.19 3.86
N ALA A 13 -9.86 -2.97 2.95
CA ALA A 13 -9.33 -3.13 1.60
C ALA A 13 -9.40 -1.80 0.84
N ASP A 14 -10.54 -1.11 0.88
CA ASP A 14 -10.74 0.20 0.25
C ASP A 14 -9.71 1.22 0.79
N ALA A 15 -9.48 1.23 2.10
CA ALA A 15 -8.50 2.13 2.72
C ALA A 15 -7.05 1.81 2.29
N ALA A 16 -6.69 0.53 2.13
CA ALA A 16 -5.38 0.12 1.64
C ALA A 16 -5.18 0.55 0.18
N GLU A 17 -6.16 0.32 -0.68
CA GLU A 17 -6.15 0.72 -2.09
C GLU A 17 -6.03 2.25 -2.24
N ALA A 18 -6.85 2.99 -1.49
CA ALA A 18 -6.83 4.45 -1.50
C ALA A 18 -5.45 5.01 -1.06
N LEU A 19 -4.81 4.41 -0.06
CA LEU A 19 -3.49 4.85 0.41
C LEU A 19 -2.40 4.64 -0.64
N ILE A 20 -2.40 3.49 -1.32
CA ILE A 20 -1.45 3.19 -2.39
C ILE A 20 -1.65 4.15 -3.57
N VAL A 21 -2.90 4.36 -4.00
CA VAL A 21 -3.23 5.31 -5.08
C VAL A 21 -2.82 6.74 -4.71
N TYR A 22 -3.06 7.16 -3.48
CA TYR A 22 -2.68 8.48 -2.99
C TYR A 22 -1.16 8.69 -3.02
N ALA A 23 -0.38 7.69 -2.59
CA ALA A 23 1.08 7.75 -2.68
C ALA A 23 1.58 7.90 -4.13
N TRP A 24 0.93 7.22 -5.08
CA TRP A 24 1.24 7.36 -6.50
C TRP A 24 0.88 8.74 -7.06
N ILE A 25 -0.31 9.27 -6.76
CA ILE A 25 -0.75 10.62 -7.16
C ILE A 25 0.21 11.69 -6.63
N LYS A 26 0.70 11.54 -5.39
CA LYS A 26 1.69 12.44 -4.78
C LYS A 26 3.11 12.25 -5.30
N ARG A 27 3.33 11.35 -6.27
CA ARG A 27 4.65 10.98 -6.82
C ARG A 27 5.64 10.48 -5.75
N CYS A 28 5.11 9.96 -4.64
CA CYS A 28 5.88 9.37 -3.55
C CYS A 28 6.38 7.96 -3.89
N ILE A 29 5.64 7.26 -4.78
CA ILE A 29 5.98 5.97 -5.37
C ILE A 29 5.69 6.04 -6.87
N THR A 30 6.61 5.53 -7.70
CA THR A 30 6.38 5.32 -9.14
C THR A 30 5.79 3.94 -9.41
N THR A 31 5.17 3.75 -10.57
CA THR A 31 4.67 2.44 -11.00
C THR A 31 5.79 1.39 -11.05
N GLU A 32 6.97 1.77 -11.58
CA GLU A 32 8.16 0.89 -11.62
C GLU A 32 8.62 0.47 -10.22
N GLN A 33 8.65 1.40 -9.26
CA GLN A 33 8.96 1.07 -7.86
C GLN A 33 7.92 0.13 -7.25
N ALA A 34 6.64 0.33 -7.55
CA ALA A 34 5.57 -0.54 -7.05
C ALA A 34 5.70 -1.96 -7.62
N VAL A 35 5.95 -2.10 -8.93
CA VAL A 35 6.17 -3.40 -9.59
C VAL A 35 7.39 -4.10 -9.00
N ASN A 36 8.53 -3.40 -8.85
CA ASN A 36 9.72 -3.96 -8.24
C ASN A 36 9.50 -4.46 -6.80
N ILE A 37 8.61 -3.82 -6.03
CA ILE A 37 8.26 -4.29 -4.68
C ILE A 37 7.40 -5.56 -4.74
N LEU A 38 6.46 -5.62 -5.68
CA LEU A 38 5.58 -6.78 -5.84
C LEU A 38 6.35 -8.01 -6.33
N GLU A 39 7.32 -7.83 -7.23
CA GLU A 39 8.16 -8.92 -7.76
C GLU A 39 9.11 -9.53 -6.73
N GLN A 40 9.36 -8.86 -5.60
CA GLN A 40 10.25 -9.34 -4.54
C GLN A 40 9.61 -10.37 -3.61
N SER A 41 8.30 -10.60 -3.72
CA SER A 41 7.57 -11.54 -2.86
C SER A 41 6.95 -12.67 -3.67
N GLU A 42 7.11 -13.90 -3.19
CA GLU A 42 6.46 -15.08 -3.76
C GLU A 42 4.97 -15.13 -3.41
N ASP A 43 4.58 -14.56 -2.27
CA ASP A 43 3.20 -14.47 -1.83
C ASP A 43 2.57 -13.11 -2.20
N VAL A 44 1.44 -13.16 -2.88
CA VAL A 44 0.75 -11.95 -3.37
C VAL A 44 0.33 -11.05 -2.20
N ALA A 45 -0.15 -11.61 -1.09
CA ALA A 45 -0.61 -10.82 0.04
C ALA A 45 0.56 -10.13 0.77
N GLU A 46 1.69 -10.81 0.91
CA GLU A 46 2.93 -10.24 1.46
C GLU A 46 3.50 -9.12 0.57
N GLY A 47 3.46 -9.31 -0.76
CA GLY A 47 3.85 -8.28 -1.73
C GLY A 47 3.02 -6.99 -1.59
N PHE A 48 1.69 -7.12 -1.52
CA PHE A 48 0.82 -5.96 -1.30
C PHE A 48 0.97 -5.35 0.09
N CYS A 49 1.21 -6.15 1.14
CA CYS A 49 1.53 -5.62 2.47
C CYS A 49 2.81 -4.77 2.45
N SER A 50 3.84 -5.24 1.74
CA SER A 50 5.10 -4.52 1.56
C SER A 50 4.90 -3.20 0.81
N LEU A 51 4.11 -3.21 -0.26
CA LEU A 51 3.75 -2.01 -1.01
C LEU A 51 2.96 -1.00 -0.16
N LEU A 52 1.99 -1.46 0.63
CA LEU A 52 1.20 -0.62 1.53
C LEU A 52 2.09 0.04 2.59
N LEU A 53 2.97 -0.74 3.24
CA LEU A 53 3.93 -0.24 4.23
C LEU A 53 4.91 0.75 3.62
N ARG A 54 5.32 0.56 2.36
CA ARG A 54 6.21 1.48 1.66
C ARG A 54 5.50 2.79 1.33
N SER A 55 4.26 2.70 0.86
CA SER A 55 3.40 3.85 0.53
C SER A 55 3.17 4.73 1.76
N LYS A 56 2.78 4.10 2.87
CA LYS A 56 2.56 4.78 4.16
C LYS A 56 3.81 5.52 4.64
N ARG A 57 4.98 4.84 4.63
CA ARG A 57 6.27 5.45 4.99
C ARG A 57 6.64 6.64 4.12
N LYS A 58 6.39 6.58 2.80
CA LYS A 58 6.70 7.68 1.88
C LYS A 58 5.77 8.89 2.04
N LEU A 59 4.57 8.67 2.58
CA LEU A 59 3.58 9.71 2.89
C LEU A 59 3.75 10.31 4.29
N ASN A 60 4.68 9.79 5.12
CA ASN A 60 4.84 10.15 6.53
C ASN A 60 3.55 9.98 7.36
N LEU A 61 2.81 8.90 7.11
CA LEU A 61 1.60 8.51 7.83
C LEU A 61 1.85 7.31 8.76
#